data_AF-A0A522DLN1-F1
#
_entry.id   AF-A0A522DLN1-F1
#
_cell.length_a   1.000
_cell.length_b   1.000
_cell.length_c   1.000
_cell.angle_alpha   90.00
_cell.angle_beta   90.00
_cell.angle_gamma   90.00
#
_symmetry.space_group_name_H-M   'P 1'
#
loop_
_entity.id
_entity.type
_entity.pdbx_description
1 polymer ?
#
loop_
_entity_poly.entity_id
_entity_poly.type
_entity_poly.pdbx_seq_one_letter_code
_entity_poly.pdbx_strand_id
1 'polypeptide(L)'
;MVPRVVTYYGQPLRSVCPFCGATFMKFSSGLQRLLRHFQTRSLSFSAFKWLTLAALCFGLLGAVSDWVKLPVNISLYAAFGTIGFGLMALAELFVQCVERMAAKLCHESNYYWAGFTAIAIISANQNHDLVNYLLLFSLALLVRGLIVGSVRALSGSKSYPVD
;
A
#
# COMPACT_ATOMS: atom_id res chain seq x y z
N MET A 1 17.99 -27.84 26.08
CA MET A 1 19.07 -27.30 25.23
C MET A 1 18.67 -25.90 24.78
N VAL A 2 19.49 -24.88 25.02
CA VAL A 2 19.08 -23.46 24.84
C VAL A 2 19.85 -22.85 23.67
N PRO A 3 19.18 -22.41 22.58
CA PRO A 3 19.85 -21.76 21.46
C PRO A 3 20.47 -20.42 21.88
N ARG A 4 21.61 -20.06 21.29
CA ARG A 4 22.27 -18.77 21.57
C ARG A 4 21.48 -17.67 20.84
N VAL A 5 20.88 -16.78 21.61
CA VAL A 5 20.11 -15.64 21.09
C VAL A 5 21.06 -14.45 20.96
N VAL A 6 21.19 -13.90 19.76
CA VAL A 6 21.93 -12.66 19.52
C VAL A 6 20.99 -11.49 19.76
N THR A 7 21.26 -10.72 20.81
CA THR A 7 20.49 -9.53 21.17
C THR A 7 21.27 -8.25 20.80
N TYR A 8 20.56 -7.25 20.27
CA TYR A 8 21.12 -5.91 20.04
C TYR A 8 20.20 -4.90 20.73
N TYR A 9 20.74 -4.09 21.63
CA TYR A 9 19.96 -3.21 22.52
C TYR A 9 18.80 -3.92 23.24
N GLY A 10 19.05 -5.13 23.77
CA GLY A 10 18.04 -5.90 24.51
C GLY A 10 16.95 -6.56 23.66
N GLN A 11 16.94 -6.36 22.33
CA GLN A 11 16.00 -7.04 21.43
C GLN A 11 16.63 -8.28 20.80
N PRO A 12 15.98 -9.46 20.86
CA PRO A 12 16.47 -10.66 20.19
C PRO A 12 16.33 -10.49 18.68
N LEU A 13 17.44 -10.63 17.93
CA LEU A 13 17.46 -10.46 16.47
C LEU A 13 17.49 -11.80 15.73
N ARG A 14 18.29 -12.76 16.20
CA ARG A 14 18.39 -14.11 15.61
C ARG A 14 18.70 -15.14 16.69
N SER A 15 18.14 -16.34 16.56
CA SER A 15 18.59 -17.52 17.29
C SER A 15 19.53 -18.37 16.42
N VAL A 16 20.68 -18.72 16.96
CA VAL A 16 21.75 -19.42 16.23
C VAL A 16 22.06 -20.75 16.93
N CYS A 17 22.20 -21.82 16.15
CA CYS A 17 22.71 -23.09 16.65
C CYS A 17 24.18 -22.94 17.07
N PRO A 18 24.55 -23.27 18.32
CA PRO A 18 25.94 -23.17 18.75
C PRO A 18 26.89 -24.16 18.06
N PHE A 19 26.37 -25.25 17.45
CA PHE A 19 27.19 -26.30 16.85
C PHE A 19 27.39 -26.15 15.34
N CYS A 20 26.34 -25.78 14.60
CA CYS A 20 26.39 -25.70 13.14
C CYS A 20 26.27 -24.27 12.59
N GLY A 21 26.10 -23.27 13.47
CA GLY A 21 25.91 -21.87 13.04
C GLY A 21 24.59 -21.60 12.30
N ALA A 22 23.71 -22.60 12.16
CA ALA A 22 22.44 -22.44 11.46
C ALA A 22 21.51 -21.48 12.23
N THR A 23 20.90 -20.52 11.52
CA THR A 23 19.92 -19.60 12.09
C THR A 23 18.54 -20.24 12.13
N PHE A 24 17.97 -20.44 13.32
CA PHE A 24 16.67 -21.11 13.50
C PHE A 24 15.49 -20.15 13.36
N MET A 25 15.61 -18.93 13.89
CA MET A 25 14.57 -17.90 13.75
C MET A 25 15.21 -16.53 13.59
N LYS A 26 14.65 -15.75 12.66
CA LYS A 26 14.95 -14.33 12.46
C LYS A 26 13.80 -13.53 13.04
N PHE A 27 14.04 -12.79 14.11
CA PHE A 27 13.04 -11.92 14.71
C PHE A 27 12.94 -10.64 13.89
N SER A 28 11.73 -10.19 13.60
CA SER A 28 11.51 -8.96 12.83
C SER A 28 12.00 -7.76 13.62
N SER A 29 12.84 -6.90 13.03
CA SER A 29 13.28 -5.65 13.66
C SER A 29 12.08 -4.74 13.95
N GLY A 30 12.20 -3.82 14.92
CA GLY A 30 11.14 -2.86 15.23
C GLY A 30 10.64 -2.08 14.00
N LEU A 31 11.56 -1.71 13.10
CA LEU A 31 11.24 -1.04 11.84
C LEU A 31 10.49 -1.96 10.86
N GLN A 32 10.85 -3.24 10.80
CA GLN A 32 10.11 -4.25 10.02
C GLN A 32 8.73 -4.52 10.60
N ARG A 33 8.58 -4.45 11.94
CA ARG A 33 7.29 -4.57 12.64
C ARG A 33 6.38 -3.36 12.37
N LEU A 34 6.96 -2.17 12.33
CA LEU A 34 6.31 -0.91 11.98
C LEU A 34 5.89 -0.92 10.50
N LEU A 35 6.78 -1.29 9.58
CA LEU A 35 6.46 -1.48 8.16
C LEU A 35 5.37 -2.54 7.96
N ARG A 36 5.39 -3.66 8.71
CA ARG A 36 4.30 -4.65 8.70
C ARG A 36 2.94 -4.06 9.05
N HIS A 37 2.91 -3.05 9.91
CA HIS A 37 1.68 -2.36 10.29
C HIS A 37 1.07 -1.57 9.11
N PHE A 38 1.93 -0.99 8.27
CA PHE A 38 1.57 -0.33 7.00
C PHE A 38 1.31 -1.33 5.85
N GLN A 39 1.86 -2.53 5.93
CA GLN A 39 1.93 -3.51 4.83
C GLN A 39 0.88 -4.63 4.93
N THR A 40 -0.17 -4.50 5.75
CA THR A 40 -1.14 -5.59 5.85
C THR A 40 -1.99 -5.76 4.59
N ARG A 41 -2.15 -7.04 4.29
CA ARG A 41 -2.60 -7.71 3.06
C ARG A 41 -4.12 -7.76 2.83
N SER A 42 -4.91 -6.99 3.56
CA SER A 42 -6.35 -7.24 3.67
C SER A 42 -7.19 -5.99 3.86
N LEU A 43 -6.73 -4.83 3.40
CA LEU A 43 -7.63 -3.69 3.30
C LEU A 43 -8.60 -3.96 2.15
N SER A 44 -9.81 -4.21 2.62
CA SER A 44 -10.86 -4.96 1.99
C SER A 44 -11.33 -4.28 0.71
N PHE A 45 -11.92 -5.09 -0.16
CA PHE A 45 -12.69 -4.67 -1.33
C PHE A 45 -13.69 -3.52 -1.04
N SER A 46 -14.05 -3.30 0.24
CA SER A 46 -14.81 -2.13 0.69
C SER A 46 -14.09 -0.80 0.46
N ALA A 47 -12.79 -0.67 0.74
CA ALA A 47 -12.06 0.59 0.52
C ALA A 47 -12.01 0.94 -0.97
N PHE A 48 -11.76 -0.05 -1.82
CA PHE A 48 -11.86 0.10 -3.27
C PHE A 48 -13.26 0.57 -3.68
N LYS A 49 -14.33 -0.09 -3.21
CA LYS A 49 -15.72 0.30 -3.50
C LYS A 49 -16.02 1.74 -3.10
N TRP A 50 -15.57 2.18 -1.92
CA TRP A 50 -15.77 3.55 -1.45
C TRP A 50 -15.01 4.57 -2.30
N LEU A 51 -13.76 4.27 -2.68
CA LEU A 51 -12.97 5.13 -3.55
C LEU A 51 -13.56 5.23 -4.96
N THR A 52 -14.02 4.11 -5.54
CA THR A 52 -14.68 4.13 -6.84
C THR A 52 -16.02 4.87 -6.80
N LEU A 53 -16.79 4.70 -5.72
CA LEU A 53 -18.05 5.41 -5.55
C LEU A 53 -17.81 6.92 -5.41
N ALA A 54 -16.82 7.32 -4.63
CA ALA A 54 -16.41 8.72 -4.53
C ALA A 54 -16.00 9.28 -5.90
N ALA A 55 -15.14 8.56 -6.64
CA ALA A 55 -14.71 8.97 -7.98
C ALA A 55 -15.91 9.11 -8.95
N LEU A 56 -16.86 8.18 -8.92
CA LEU A 56 -18.09 8.25 -9.72
C LEU A 56 -18.97 9.44 -9.33
N CYS A 57 -19.13 9.71 -8.04
CA CYS A 57 -19.90 10.86 -7.57
C CYS A 57 -19.28 12.19 -8.03
N PHE A 58 -17.96 12.34 -7.92
CA PHE A 58 -17.28 13.53 -8.43
C PHE A 58 -17.35 13.63 -9.96
N GLY A 59 -17.26 12.51 -10.67
CA GLY A 59 -17.40 12.50 -12.13
C GLY A 59 -18.80 12.90 -12.58
N LEU A 60 -19.84 12.40 -11.91
CA LEU A 60 -21.22 12.78 -12.13
C LEU A 60 -21.47 14.26 -11.80
N LEU A 61 -20.89 14.76 -10.70
CA LEU A 61 -20.95 16.19 -10.36
C LEU A 61 -20.33 17.06 -11.44
N GLY A 62 -19.21 16.63 -12.03
CA GLY A 62 -18.60 17.30 -13.18
C GLY A 62 -19.50 17.31 -14.40
N ALA A 63 -20.06 16.15 -14.76
CA ALA A 63 -20.97 16.02 -15.89
C ALA A 63 -22.23 16.89 -15.72
N VAL A 64 -22.83 16.90 -14.52
CA VAL A 64 -23.99 17.75 -14.20
C VAL A 64 -23.61 19.23 -14.22
N SER A 65 -22.43 19.59 -13.71
CA SER A 65 -21.90 20.95 -13.75
C SER A 65 -21.79 21.46 -15.18
N ASP A 66 -21.25 20.65 -16.09
CA ASP A 66 -21.07 21.01 -17.49
C ASP A 66 -22.42 21.10 -18.22
N TRP A 67 -23.37 20.22 -17.91
CA TRP A 67 -24.72 20.25 -18.47
C TRP A 67 -25.50 21.50 -18.07
N VAL A 68 -25.39 21.92 -16.81
CA VAL A 68 -26.12 23.08 -16.27
C VAL A 68 -25.30 24.38 -16.43
N LYS A 69 -24.12 24.33 -17.07
CA LYS A 69 -23.20 25.45 -17.27
C LYS A 69 -22.88 26.18 -15.96
N LEU A 70 -22.62 25.40 -14.90
CA LEU A 70 -22.20 25.93 -13.60
C LEU A 70 -20.83 26.62 -13.70
N PRO A 71 -20.47 27.48 -12.71
CA PRO A 71 -19.20 28.17 -12.71
C PRO A 71 -18.02 27.20 -12.75
N VAL A 72 -16.99 27.57 -13.52
CA VAL A 72 -15.79 26.77 -13.83
C VAL A 72 -15.12 26.18 -12.60
N ASN A 73 -15.19 26.86 -11.45
CA ASN A 73 -14.61 26.39 -10.19
C ASN A 73 -15.20 25.04 -9.74
N ILE A 74 -16.51 24.82 -9.93
CA ILE A 74 -17.18 23.58 -9.51
C ILE A 74 -16.78 22.41 -10.41
N SER A 75 -16.68 22.65 -11.72
CA SER A 75 -16.19 21.66 -12.69
C SER A 75 -14.72 21.29 -12.41
N LEU A 76 -13.88 22.26 -12.02
CA LEU A 76 -12.50 22.00 -11.58
C LEU A 76 -12.44 21.11 -10.33
N TYR A 77 -13.20 21.41 -9.28
CA TYR A 77 -13.24 20.57 -8.08
C TYR A 77 -13.72 19.15 -8.38
N ALA A 78 -14.72 19.02 -9.25
CA ALA A 78 -15.21 17.73 -9.72
C ALA A 78 -14.13 16.94 -10.48
N ALA A 79 -13.39 17.60 -11.38
CA ALA A 79 -12.29 16.99 -12.13
C ALA A 79 -11.16 16.51 -11.20
N PHE A 80 -10.70 17.37 -10.28
CA PHE A 80 -9.67 17.00 -9.31
C PHE A 80 -10.10 15.86 -8.39
N GLY A 81 -11.35 15.89 -7.90
CA GLY A 81 -11.91 14.81 -7.10
C GLY A 81 -11.94 13.49 -7.87
N THR A 82 -12.43 13.51 -9.10
CA THR A 82 -12.52 12.32 -9.96
C THR A 82 -11.15 11.71 -10.23
N ILE A 83 -10.17 12.54 -10.61
CA ILE A 83 -8.81 12.09 -10.91
C ILE A 83 -8.13 11.58 -9.64
N GLY A 84 -8.23 12.32 -8.54
CA GLY A 84 -7.59 11.96 -7.26
C GLY A 84 -8.14 10.65 -6.69
N PHE A 85 -9.47 10.54 -6.52
CA PHE A 85 -10.10 9.32 -6.02
C PHE A 85 -9.96 8.15 -7.01
N GLY A 86 -9.98 8.43 -8.31
CA GLY A 86 -9.75 7.43 -9.37
C GLY A 86 -8.34 6.84 -9.31
N LEU A 87 -7.30 7.68 -9.19
CA LEU A 87 -5.91 7.22 -9.03
C LEU A 87 -5.73 6.39 -7.76
N MET A 88 -6.34 6.80 -6.66
CA MET A 88 -6.30 6.05 -5.39
C MET A 88 -7.02 4.70 -5.51
N ALA A 89 -8.17 4.65 -6.20
CA ALA A 89 -8.88 3.39 -6.47
C ALA A 89 -8.05 2.46 -7.37
N LEU A 90 -7.37 3.00 -8.37
CA LEU A 90 -6.48 2.24 -9.26
C LEU A 90 -5.29 1.65 -8.49
N ALA A 91 -4.67 2.45 -7.62
CA ALA A 91 -3.58 2.00 -6.75
C ALA A 91 -4.05 0.88 -5.80
N GLU A 92 -5.24 1.01 -5.20
CA GLU A 92 -5.85 -0.01 -4.34
C GLU A 92 -6.10 -1.32 -5.10
N LEU A 93 -6.67 -1.23 -6.30
CA LEU A 93 -6.93 -2.38 -7.16
C LEU A 93 -5.63 -3.09 -7.54
N PHE A 94 -4.59 -2.33 -7.87
CA PHE A 94 -3.29 -2.88 -8.24
C PHE A 94 -2.66 -3.66 -7.08
N VAL A 95 -2.63 -3.08 -5.87
CA VAL A 95 -2.12 -3.76 -4.67
C VAL A 95 -2.91 -5.05 -4.40
N GLN A 96 -4.23 -4.98 -4.42
CA GLN A 96 -5.08 -6.16 -4.19
C GLN A 96 -4.88 -7.24 -5.27
N CYS A 97 -4.65 -6.83 -6.52
CA CYS A 97 -4.37 -7.75 -7.62
C CYS A 97 -3.06 -8.52 -7.38
N VAL A 98 -1.97 -7.80 -7.05
CA VAL A 98 -0.67 -8.40 -6.72
C VAL A 98 -0.79 -9.35 -5.54
N GLU A 99 -1.47 -8.93 -4.47
CA GLU A 99 -1.63 -9.76 -3.28
C GLU A 99 -2.49 -11.01 -3.52
N ARG A 100 -3.55 -10.89 -4.33
CA ARG A 100 -4.43 -12.01 -4.68
C ARG A 100 -3.76 -12.98 -5.64
N MET A 101 -2.94 -12.50 -6.57
CA MET A 101 -2.12 -13.35 -7.43
C MET A 101 -1.08 -14.11 -6.60
N ALA A 102 -0.36 -13.42 -5.71
CA ALA A 102 0.60 -14.06 -4.81
C ALA A 102 -0.06 -15.12 -3.91
N ALA A 103 -1.26 -14.84 -3.40
CA ALA A 103 -2.02 -15.79 -2.59
C ALA A 103 -2.49 -17.02 -3.40
N LYS A 104 -2.97 -16.83 -4.63
CA LYS A 104 -3.41 -17.95 -5.50
C LYS A 104 -2.25 -18.85 -5.94
N LEU A 105 -1.07 -18.27 -6.15
CA LEU A 105 0.11 -18.97 -6.65
C LEU A 105 1.05 -19.45 -5.53
N CYS A 106 0.67 -19.28 -4.25
CA CYS A 106 1.48 -19.66 -3.09
C CYS A 106 2.91 -19.08 -3.10
N HIS A 107 3.10 -17.91 -3.71
CA HIS A 107 4.38 -17.22 -3.79
C HIS A 107 4.41 -16.01 -2.85
N GLU A 108 5.62 -15.57 -2.49
CA GLU A 108 5.76 -14.31 -1.76
C GLU A 108 5.43 -13.12 -2.68
N SER A 109 4.62 -12.18 -2.18
CA SER A 109 4.26 -10.97 -2.94
C SER A 109 5.47 -10.11 -3.32
N ASN A 110 6.58 -10.24 -2.58
CA ASN A 110 7.81 -9.51 -2.81
C ASN A 110 8.38 -9.73 -4.22
N TYR A 111 8.26 -10.95 -4.77
CA TYR A 111 8.73 -11.26 -6.11
C TYR A 111 7.95 -10.51 -7.19
N TYR A 112 6.64 -10.32 -7.01
CA TYR A 112 5.79 -9.57 -7.93
C TYR A 112 6.09 -8.08 -7.90
N TRP A 113 6.31 -7.52 -6.70
CA TRP A 113 6.72 -6.13 -6.55
C TRP A 113 8.10 -5.88 -7.18
N ALA A 114 9.06 -6.79 -6.99
CA ALA A 114 10.37 -6.71 -7.64
C ALA A 114 10.24 -6.76 -9.18
N GLY A 115 9.45 -7.69 -9.71
CA GLY A 115 9.17 -7.78 -11.15
C GLY A 115 8.53 -6.50 -11.69
N PHE A 116 7.55 -5.94 -10.98
CA PHE A 116 6.92 -4.67 -11.34
C PHE A 116 7.92 -3.52 -11.36
N THR A 117 8.79 -3.41 -10.34
CA THR A 117 9.83 -2.37 -10.33
C THR A 117 10.82 -2.52 -11.48
N ALA A 118 11.20 -3.74 -11.85
CA ALA A 118 12.07 -3.99 -13.00
C ALA A 118 11.41 -3.55 -14.32
N ILE A 119 10.14 -3.93 -14.53
CA ILE A 119 9.37 -3.50 -15.71
C ILE A 119 9.26 -1.98 -15.74
N ALA A 120 8.95 -1.34 -14.61
CA ALA A 120 8.86 0.11 -14.48
C ALA A 120 10.17 0.80 -14.89
N ILE A 121 11.32 0.33 -14.40
CA ILE A 121 12.64 0.89 -14.75
C ILE A 121 12.94 0.72 -16.24
N ILE A 122 12.68 -0.46 -16.81
CA ILE A 122 12.90 -0.71 -18.24
C ILE A 122 12.01 0.21 -19.08
N SER A 123 10.74 0.35 -18.73
CA SER A 123 9.80 1.22 -19.44
C SER A 123 10.17 2.70 -19.32
N ALA A 124 10.63 3.15 -18.16
CA ALA A 124 11.12 4.51 -17.93
C ALA A 124 12.37 4.85 -18.76
N ASN A 125 13.24 3.86 -18.97
CA ASN A 125 14.41 4.00 -19.84
C ASN A 125 14.04 4.09 -21.32
N GLN A 126 12.96 3.42 -21.74
CA GLN A 126 12.50 3.44 -23.12
C GLN A 126 11.67 4.70 -23.45
N ASN A 127 10.93 5.22 -22.48
CA ASN A 127 10.12 6.42 -22.66
C ASN A 127 10.15 7.26 -21.38
N HIS A 128 10.84 8.41 -21.43
CA HIS A 128 10.96 9.31 -20.29
C HIS A 128 9.63 9.93 -19.84
N ASP A 129 8.63 10.04 -20.71
CA ASP A 129 7.32 10.56 -20.32
C ASP A 129 6.62 9.61 -19.32
N LEU A 130 6.96 8.31 -19.34
CA LEU A 130 6.44 7.32 -18.38
C LEU A 130 6.97 7.56 -16.96
N VAL A 131 8.09 8.25 -16.78
CA VAL A 131 8.66 8.53 -15.46
C VAL A 131 7.69 9.35 -14.62
N ASN A 132 7.05 10.36 -15.22
CA ASN A 132 6.09 11.21 -14.52
C ASN A 132 4.86 10.41 -14.05
N TYR A 133 4.37 9.50 -14.89
CA TYR A 133 3.25 8.63 -14.54
C TYR A 133 3.63 7.61 -13.46
N LEU A 134 4.83 7.04 -13.52
CA LEU A 134 5.37 6.14 -12.50
C LEU A 134 5.55 6.85 -11.16
N LEU A 135 6.03 8.10 -11.17
CA LEU A 135 6.13 8.93 -9.98
C LEU A 135 4.75 9.19 -9.37
N LEU A 136 3.76 9.61 -10.17
CA LEU A 136 2.39 9.81 -9.70
C LEU A 136 1.79 8.53 -9.09
N PHE A 137 2.00 7.37 -9.74
CA PHE A 137 1.52 6.09 -9.23
C PHE A 137 2.21 5.69 -7.92
N SER A 138 3.52 5.87 -7.81
CA SER A 138 4.27 5.59 -6.59
C SER A 138 3.85 6.51 -5.44
N LEU A 139 3.59 7.80 -5.71
CA LEU A 139 3.06 8.74 -4.74
C LEU A 139 1.67 8.30 -4.25
N ALA A 140 0.79 7.85 -5.14
CA ALA A 140 -0.53 7.34 -4.78
C ALA A 140 -0.43 6.12 -3.84
N LEU A 141 0.50 5.19 -4.10
CA LEU A 141 0.78 4.05 -3.23
C LEU A 141 1.28 4.49 -1.84
N LEU A 142 2.15 5.50 -1.77
CA LEU A 142 2.66 6.04 -0.51
C LEU A 142 1.56 6.73 0.30
N VAL A 143 0.77 7.60 -0.34
CA VAL A 143 -0.36 8.30 0.31
C VAL A 143 -1.36 7.28 0.84
N ARG A 144 -1.68 6.24 0.06
CA ARG A 144 -2.52 5.13 0.50
C ARG A 144 -1.93 4.41 1.72
N GLY A 145 -0.64 4.09 1.70
CA GLY A 145 0.07 3.52 2.85
C GLY A 145 -0.04 4.39 4.10
N LEU A 146 0.17 5.71 3.96
CA LEU A 146 0.07 6.67 5.05
C LEU A 146 -1.35 6.78 5.64
N ILE A 147 -2.38 6.86 4.80
CA ILE A 147 -3.78 6.90 5.24
C ILE A 147 -4.12 5.62 6.02
N VAL A 148 -3.76 4.46 5.47
CA VAL A 148 -4.02 3.18 6.12
C VAL A 148 -3.30 3.06 7.47
N GLY A 149 -2.03 3.44 7.50
CA GLY A 149 -1.25 3.36 8.73
C GLY A 149 -1.68 4.36 9.80
N SER A 150 -2.05 5.57 9.40
CA SER A 150 -2.57 6.59 10.34
C SER A 150 -3.93 6.21 10.92
N VAL A 151 -4.86 5.72 10.10
CA VAL A 151 -6.16 5.21 10.58
C VAL A 151 -5.98 4.12 11.63
N ARG A 152 -4.95 3.28 11.46
CA ARG A 152 -4.65 2.19 12.41
C ARG A 152 -3.90 2.61 13.65
N ALA A 153 -2.96 3.53 13.54
CA ALA A 153 -2.34 4.14 14.70
C ALA A 153 -3.41 4.79 15.58
N LEU A 154 -4.41 5.42 14.96
CA LEU A 154 -5.54 6.01 15.64
C LEU A 154 -6.52 4.96 16.19
N SER A 155 -6.88 3.93 15.43
CA SER A 155 -7.83 2.89 15.88
C SER A 155 -7.24 1.89 16.87
N GLY A 156 -5.93 1.63 16.80
CA GLY A 156 -5.18 0.77 17.73
C GLY A 156 -5.06 1.36 19.13
N SER A 157 -5.36 2.65 19.30
CA SER A 157 -5.51 3.28 20.63
C SER A 157 -6.79 2.85 21.37
N LYS A 158 -7.75 2.21 20.69
CA LYS A 158 -8.90 1.53 21.31
C LYS A 158 -8.59 0.03 21.49
N SER A 159 -7.56 -0.28 22.26
CA SER A 159 -7.42 -1.62 22.83
C SER A 159 -8.12 -1.63 24.18
N TYR A 160 -9.40 -2.04 24.20
CA TYR A 160 -10.01 -2.50 25.44
C TYR A 160 -9.22 -3.74 25.90
N PRO A 161 -8.85 -3.86 27.19
CA PRO A 161 -8.32 -5.11 27.70
C PRO A 161 -9.43 -6.16 27.57
N VAL A 162 -9.14 -7.24 26.85
CA VAL A 162 -9.91 -8.47 26.95
C VAL A 162 -9.18 -9.28 28.01
N ASP A 163 -9.85 -9.45 29.15
CA ASP A 163 -9.48 -10.36 30.24
C ASP A 163 -9.38 -11.82 29.75
#